data_AF-I4EKK2-F1
#
_entry.id   AF-I4EKK2-F1
#
_cell.length_a   1.000
_cell.length_b   1.000
_cell.length_c   1.000
_cell.angle_alpha   90.00
_cell.angle_beta   90.00
_cell.angle_gamma   90.00
#
_symmetry.space_group_name_H-M   'P 1'
#
loop_
_entity.id
_entity.type
_entity.pdbx_description
1 polymer ?
#
loop_
_entity_poly.entity_id
_entity_poly.type
_entity_poly.pdbx_seq_one_letter_code
_entity_poly.pdbx_strand_id
1 'polypeptide(L)'
;MGRAFGIRFTSVFLGGKLLIEPGLKIDYESYLQVPPRRRAWMHASGAIKTTAVSILTFLVALAGGFPRWVKWILGANASVVMLTEIFFSTRYSDWKRFGREMRIARELGQDDPAERC
;
A
#
# COMPACT_ATOMS: atom_id res chain seq x y z
N MET A 1 -5.41 -6.93 -2.40
CA MET A 1 -4.20 -7.50 -3.04
C MET A 1 -3.70 -8.78 -2.38
N GLY A 2 -3.49 -8.85 -1.06
CA GLY A 2 -2.96 -10.06 -0.39
C GLY A 2 -3.65 -11.39 -0.78
N ARG A 3 -4.98 -11.48 -0.68
CA ARG A 3 -5.72 -12.70 -1.08
C ARG A 3 -5.57 -13.05 -2.56
N ALA A 4 -5.51 -12.04 -3.45
CA ALA A 4 -5.31 -12.25 -4.88
C ALA A 4 -3.91 -12.83 -5.20
N PHE A 5 -2.95 -12.64 -4.29
CA PHE A 5 -1.62 -13.24 -4.38
C PHE A 5 -1.47 -14.54 -3.59
N GLY A 6 -2.54 -15.07 -3.00
CA GLY A 6 -2.53 -16.30 -2.19
C GLY A 6 -2.28 -16.10 -0.70
N ILE A 7 -2.19 -14.86 -0.22
CA ILE A 7 -1.96 -14.54 1.20
C ILE A 7 -3.29 -14.53 1.94
N ARG A 8 -3.42 -15.40 2.95
CA ARG A 8 -4.60 -15.50 3.81
C ARG A 8 -4.50 -14.55 5.01
N PHE A 9 -5.65 -14.22 5.55
CA PHE A 9 -5.78 -13.42 6.78
C PHE A 9 -6.62 -14.23 7.77
N THR A 10 -6.15 -14.35 9.00
CA THR A 10 -6.75 -15.21 10.04
C THR A 10 -7.71 -14.46 10.94
N SER A 11 -7.44 -13.19 11.22
CA SER A 11 -8.29 -12.38 12.07
C SER A 11 -8.26 -10.89 11.70
N VAL A 12 -9.35 -10.21 12.05
CA VAL A 12 -9.43 -8.74 12.12
C VAL A 12 -9.25 -8.37 13.58
N PHE A 13 -8.46 -7.34 13.86
CA PHE A 13 -8.33 -6.78 15.20
C PHE A 13 -8.42 -5.27 15.14
N LEU A 14 -8.89 -4.64 16.21
CA LEU A 14 -8.80 -3.20 16.40
C LEU A 14 -7.55 -2.94 17.24
N GLY A 15 -6.65 -2.09 16.75
CA GLY A 15 -5.36 -1.82 17.38
C GLY A 15 -4.80 -0.45 16.98
N GLY A 16 -3.48 -0.34 16.95
CA GLY A 16 -2.80 0.90 16.56
C GLY A 16 -2.63 1.91 17.71
N LYS A 17 -2.13 3.11 17.40
CA LYS A 17 -1.83 4.13 18.43
C LYS A 17 -3.10 4.66 19.08
N LEU A 18 -4.20 4.66 18.33
CA LEU A 18 -5.51 5.11 18.80
C LEU A 18 -6.43 3.96 19.25
N LEU A 19 -5.95 2.70 19.24
CA LEU A 19 -6.69 1.48 19.60
C LEU A 19 -7.98 1.20 18.80
N ILE A 20 -8.25 1.99 17.77
CA ILE A 20 -9.43 1.90 16.90
C ILE A 20 -9.06 1.59 15.44
N GLU A 21 -7.78 1.43 15.14
CA GLU A 21 -7.30 1.21 13.77
C GLU A 21 -7.54 -0.26 13.40
N PRO A 22 -8.38 -0.57 12.40
CA PRO A 22 -8.63 -1.94 11.98
C PRO A 22 -7.39 -2.53 11.32
N GLY A 23 -6.83 -3.57 11.93
CA GLY A 23 -5.71 -4.37 11.46
C GLY A 23 -6.14 -5.76 10.99
N LEU A 24 -5.44 -6.29 9.99
CA LEU A 24 -5.60 -7.66 9.51
C LEU A 24 -4.39 -8.49 9.92
N LYS A 25 -4.62 -9.59 10.64
CA LYS A 25 -3.56 -10.54 10.96
C LYS A 25 -3.32 -11.44 9.75
N ILE A 26 -2.09 -11.37 9.23
CA ILE A 26 -1.64 -12.19 8.11
C ILE A 26 -1.39 -13.62 8.62
N ASP A 27 -1.88 -14.60 7.87
CA ASP A 27 -1.50 -15.99 8.06
C ASP A 27 -0.06 -16.22 7.57
N TYR A 28 0.87 -16.41 8.52
CA TYR A 28 2.31 -16.38 8.23
C TYR A 28 2.75 -17.54 7.34
N GLU A 29 2.10 -18.69 7.46
CA GLU A 29 2.37 -19.85 6.60
C GLU A 29 2.06 -19.52 5.14
N SER A 30 0.84 -19.05 4.85
CA SER A 30 0.47 -18.62 3.51
C SER A 30 1.33 -17.45 3.00
N TYR A 31 1.79 -16.57 3.88
CA TYR A 31 2.67 -15.46 3.52
C TYR A 31 4.03 -15.96 3.03
N LEU A 32 4.67 -16.91 3.72
CA LEU A 32 5.99 -17.42 3.34
C LEU A 32 5.97 -18.24 2.06
N GLN A 33 4.88 -18.93 1.76
CA GLN A 33 4.71 -19.71 0.53
C GLN A 33 4.60 -18.82 -0.72
N VAL A 34 4.23 -17.54 -0.56
CA VAL A 34 4.09 -16.61 -1.69
C VAL A 34 5.45 -16.03 -2.09
N PRO A 35 5.80 -15.98 -3.39
CA PRO A 35 7.06 -15.42 -3.87
C PRO A 35 7.35 -14.00 -3.34
N PRO A 36 8.61 -13.68 -2.99
CA PRO A 36 9.02 -12.36 -2.49
C PRO A 36 8.51 -11.19 -3.32
N ARG A 37 8.52 -11.29 -4.67
CA ARG A 37 8.01 -10.23 -5.54
C ARG A 37 6.51 -9.94 -5.33
N ARG A 38 5.69 -10.96 -5.12
CA ARG A 38 4.25 -10.81 -4.84
C ARG A 38 4.02 -10.21 -3.45
N ARG A 39 4.84 -10.58 -2.46
CA ARG A 39 4.82 -9.96 -1.12
C ARG A 39 5.22 -8.48 -1.19
N ALA A 40 6.24 -8.15 -1.99
CA ALA A 40 6.64 -6.77 -2.23
C ALA A 40 5.46 -5.94 -2.78
N TRP A 41 4.84 -6.39 -3.88
CA TRP A 41 3.70 -5.70 -4.48
C TRP A 41 2.49 -5.61 -3.56
N MET A 42 2.26 -6.61 -2.70
CA MET A 42 1.25 -6.49 -1.65
C MET A 42 1.52 -5.29 -0.75
N HIS A 43 2.73 -5.14 -0.22
CA HIS A 43 3.08 -4.00 0.66
C HIS A 43 2.95 -2.67 -0.10
N ALA A 44 3.51 -2.57 -1.32
CA ALA A 44 3.42 -1.33 -2.11
C ALA A 44 1.96 -0.94 -2.47
N SER A 45 1.06 -1.92 -2.62
CA SER A 45 -0.33 -1.65 -3.02
C SER A 45 -1.11 -0.79 -2.02
N GLY A 46 -0.78 -0.86 -0.72
CA GLY A 46 -1.40 -0.04 0.31
C GLY A 46 -1.09 1.44 0.10
N ALA A 47 0.21 1.77 0.09
CA ALA A 47 0.71 3.13 -0.15
C ALA A 47 0.26 3.71 -1.50
N ILE A 48 0.33 2.90 -2.57
CA ILE A 48 -0.12 3.32 -3.91
C ILE A 48 -1.61 3.64 -3.89
N LYS A 49 -2.45 2.78 -3.29
CA LYS A 49 -3.89 3.00 -3.23
C LYS A 49 -4.22 4.29 -2.48
N THR A 50 -3.65 4.49 -1.30
CA THR A 50 -3.94 5.66 -0.45
C THR A 50 -3.56 6.97 -1.16
N THR A 51 -2.41 6.99 -1.83
CA THR A 51 -1.95 8.14 -2.61
C THR A 51 -2.83 8.39 -3.82
N ALA A 52 -3.08 7.34 -4.63
CA ALA A 52 -3.84 7.46 -5.87
C ALA A 52 -5.29 7.91 -5.62
N VAL A 53 -5.96 7.36 -4.61
CA VAL A 53 -7.32 7.75 -4.24
C VAL A 53 -7.36 9.22 -3.83
N SER A 54 -6.41 9.68 -3.02
CA SER A 54 -6.39 11.07 -2.54
C SER A 54 -6.16 12.06 -3.68
N ILE A 55 -5.21 11.77 -4.58
CA ILE A 55 -4.94 12.60 -5.76
C ILE A 55 -6.14 12.59 -6.71
N LEU A 56 -6.69 11.42 -7.03
CA LEU A 56 -7.81 11.31 -7.95
C LEU A 56 -9.05 12.05 -7.43
N THR A 57 -9.33 11.94 -6.13
CA THR A 57 -10.45 12.67 -5.50
C THR A 57 -10.27 14.17 -5.64
N PHE A 58 -9.06 14.68 -5.46
CA PHE A 58 -8.76 16.10 -5.68
C PHE A 58 -8.92 16.50 -7.16
N LEU A 59 -8.42 15.70 -8.10
CA LEU A 59 -8.57 15.98 -9.55
C LEU A 59 -10.04 16.00 -9.98
N VAL A 60 -10.86 15.06 -9.49
CA VAL A 60 -12.31 15.05 -9.73
C VAL A 60 -12.96 16.31 -9.18
N ALA A 61 -12.55 16.76 -7.99
CA ALA A 61 -13.06 17.99 -7.40
C ALA A 61 -12.66 19.25 -8.19
N LEU A 62 -11.45 19.27 -8.77
CA LEU A 62 -11.02 20.35 -9.65
C LEU A 62 -11.84 20.39 -10.94
N ALA A 63 -12.01 19.25 -11.60
CA ALA A 63 -12.75 19.09 -12.86
C ALA A 63 -14.26 19.32 -12.70
N GLY A 64 -14.81 19.07 -11.50
CA GLY A 64 -16.21 19.28 -11.19
C GLY A 64 -16.57 20.72 -10.79
N GLY A 65 -17.88 20.98 -10.79
CA GLY A 65 -18.49 22.23 -10.30
C GLY A 65 -18.56 22.34 -8.76
N PHE A 66 -17.64 21.73 -8.02
CA PHE A 66 -17.68 21.74 -6.56
C PHE A 66 -17.37 23.14 -5.98
N PRO A 67 -17.94 23.49 -4.81
CA PRO A 67 -17.61 24.73 -4.11
C PRO A 67 -16.12 24.88 -3.83
N ARG A 68 -15.60 26.11 -3.81
CA ARG A 68 -14.16 26.36 -3.61
C ARG A 68 -13.61 25.76 -2.32
N TRP A 69 -14.38 25.79 -1.23
CA TRP A 69 -13.96 25.22 0.06
C TRP A 69 -13.73 23.71 -0.02
N VAL A 70 -14.51 22.98 -0.83
CA VAL A 70 -14.33 21.54 -1.07
C VAL A 70 -13.01 21.29 -1.79
N LYS A 71 -12.70 22.09 -2.81
CA LYS A 71 -11.43 21.99 -3.56
C LYS A 71 -10.23 22.24 -2.64
N TRP A 72 -10.33 23.23 -1.74
CA TRP A 72 -9.29 23.51 -0.74
C TRP A 72 -9.08 22.36 0.24
N ILE A 73 -10.15 21.80 0.82
CA ILE A 73 -10.04 20.68 1.76
C ILE A 73 -9.45 19.45 1.08
N LEU A 74 -9.92 19.11 -0.12
CA LEU A 74 -9.41 17.94 -0.84
C LEU A 74 -7.96 18.13 -1.32
N GLY A 75 -7.59 19.35 -1.70
CA GLY A 75 -6.21 19.70 -2.03
C GLY A 75 -5.28 19.61 -0.82
N ALA A 76 -5.72 20.13 0.33
CA ALA A 76 -5.00 20.00 1.60
C ALA A 76 -4.84 18.53 2.01
N ASN A 77 -5.91 17.73 1.92
CA ASN A 77 -5.86 16.30 2.23
C ASN A 77 -4.89 15.54 1.30
N ALA A 78 -4.98 15.75 -0.02
CA ALA A 78 -4.05 15.13 -0.97
C ALA A 78 -2.59 15.53 -0.70
N SER A 79 -2.36 16.80 -0.33
CA SER A 79 -1.03 17.29 0.06
C SER A 79 -0.53 16.60 1.33
N VAL A 80 -1.34 16.52 2.39
CA VAL A 80 -0.97 15.86 3.65
C VAL A 80 -0.66 14.38 3.45
N VAL A 81 -1.47 13.67 2.68
CA VAL A 81 -1.24 12.25 2.33
C VAL A 81 0.07 12.10 1.57
N MET A 82 0.31 12.95 0.56
CA MET A 82 1.53 12.89 -0.24
C MET A 82 2.77 13.20 0.59
N LEU A 83 2.72 14.21 1.46
CA LEU A 83 3.81 14.54 2.37
C LEU A 83 4.06 13.40 3.36
N THR A 84 2.99 12.80 3.90
CA THR A 84 3.12 11.67 4.84
C THR A 84 3.79 10.48 4.16
N GLU A 85 3.40 10.15 2.93
CA GLU A 85 4.08 9.12 2.15
C GLU A 85 5.54 9.51 1.90
N ILE A 86 5.86 10.72 1.42
CA ILE A 86 7.26 11.13 1.17
C ILE A 86 8.12 11.04 2.44
N PHE A 87 7.64 11.59 3.56
CA PHE A 87 8.42 11.71 4.80
C PHE A 87 8.50 10.41 5.61
N PHE A 88 7.46 9.57 5.59
CA PHE A 88 7.43 8.33 6.38
C PHE A 88 7.75 7.07 5.55
N SER A 89 7.71 7.14 4.20
CA SER A 89 7.97 6.02 3.28
C SER A 89 9.33 5.38 3.47
N THR A 90 10.38 6.19 3.64
CA THR A 90 11.77 5.71 3.62
C THR A 90 12.23 5.09 4.95
N ARG A 91 11.61 5.45 6.08
CA ARG A 91 12.09 5.06 7.42
C ARG A 91 11.22 4.00 8.11
N TYR A 92 9.90 4.00 7.90
CA TYR A 92 8.96 3.15 8.67
C TYR A 92 7.92 2.38 7.84
N SER A 93 7.76 2.67 6.54
CA SER A 93 6.58 2.25 5.78
C SER A 93 6.78 1.03 4.86
N ASP A 94 5.69 0.64 4.21
CA ASP A 94 5.52 -0.42 3.22
C ASP A 94 6.59 -0.45 2.13
N TRP A 95 7.16 0.70 1.76
CA TRP A 95 8.25 0.80 0.80
C TRP A 95 9.57 0.21 1.28
N LYS A 96 9.87 0.30 2.58
CA LYS A 96 11.03 -0.40 3.17
C LYS A 96 10.85 -1.91 3.09
N ARG A 97 9.62 -2.39 3.32
CA ARG A 97 9.27 -3.81 3.18
C ARG A 97 9.34 -4.23 1.71
N PHE A 98 8.82 -3.42 0.79
CA PHE A 98 8.95 -3.63 -0.65
C PHE A 98 10.41 -3.77 -1.07
N GLY A 99 11.27 -2.82 -0.70
CA GLY A 99 12.69 -2.85 -1.05
C GLY A 99 13.41 -4.10 -0.52
N ARG A 100 13.10 -4.52 0.71
CA ARG A 100 13.65 -5.75 1.29
C ARG A 100 13.20 -6.99 0.52
N GLU A 101 11.91 -7.11 0.23
CA GLU A 101 11.35 -8.27 -0.48
C GLU A 101 11.81 -8.30 -1.95
N MET A 102 11.97 -7.16 -2.61
CA MET A 102 12.54 -7.06 -3.96
C MET A 102 14.02 -7.40 -4.00
N ARG A 103 14.79 -7.03 -2.95
CA ARG A 103 16.18 -7.46 -2.82
C ARG A 103 16.29 -8.98 -2.73
N ILE A 104 15.45 -9.61 -1.90
CA ILE A 104 15.37 -11.07 -1.80
C ILE A 104 14.94 -11.69 -3.15
N ALA A 105 13.99 -11.08 -3.86
CA ALA A 105 13.57 -11.56 -5.19
C ALA A 105 14.74 -11.59 -6.19
N ARG A 106 15.58 -10.54 -6.19
CA ARG A 106 16.79 -10.46 -7.03
C ARG A 106 17.84 -11.49 -6.64
N GLU A 107 18.08 -11.67 -5.34
CA GLU A 107 19.02 -12.69 -4.83
C GLU A 107 18.59 -14.11 -5.19
N LEU A 108 17.28 -14.37 -5.25
CA LEU A 108 16.71 -15.66 -5.64
C LEU A 108 16.55 -15.84 -7.17
N GLY A 109 17.02 -14.89 -7.99
CA GLY A 109 16.93 -14.97 -9.45
C GLY A 109 15.50 -14.96 -9.99
N GLN A 110 14.52 -14.43 -9.25
CA GLN A 110 13.11 -14.36 -9.69
C GLN A 110 12.85 -13.19 -10.67
N ASP A 111 13.76 -12.99 -11.62
CA ASP A 111 13.72 -11.86 -12.55
C ASP A 111 12.87 -12.13 -13.81
N ASP A 112 12.38 -13.34 -14.03
CA ASP A 112 11.66 -13.64 -15.28
C ASP A 112 10.14 -13.91 -15.09
N PRO A 113 9.25 -13.06 -15.65
CA PRO A 113 7.83 -13.39 -15.83
C PRO A 113 7.57 -14.41 -16.95
N ALA A 114 8.58 -14.82 -17.74
CA ALA A 114 8.38 -15.65 -18.93
C ALA A 114 8.38 -17.18 -18.69
N GLU A 115 8.82 -17.69 -17.55
CA GLU A 115 8.93 -19.15 -17.33
C GLU A 115 7.69 -19.82 -16.70
N ARG A 116 6.51 -19.21 -16.81
CA ARG A 116 5.25 -19.78 -16.27
C ARG A 116 4.10 -19.80 -17.28
N CYS A 117 4.40 -20.03 -18.55
CA CYS A 117 3.42 -20.52 -19.54
C CYS A 117 3.87 -21.89 -20.04
#